data_AF-A0A2A5X7Z7-F1
#
_entry.id   AF-A0A2A5X7Z7-F1
#
_cell.length_a   1.000
_cell.length_b   1.000
_cell.length_c   1.000
_cell.angle_alpha   90.00
_cell.angle_beta   90.00
_cell.angle_gamma   90.00
#
_symmetry.space_group_name_H-M   'P 1'
#
loop_
_entity.id
_entity.type
_entity.pdbx_description
1 polymer ?
#
loop_
_entity_poly.entity_id
_entity_poly.type
_entity_poly.pdbx_seq_one_letter_code
_entity_poly.pdbx_strand_id
1 'polypeptide(L)'
;MLFFQTDWGFEGEKIAFIEKAKASGYDGIEVWAPRDPSQQKEISAALKKYNMKVIFLCGSNPNLPYEESLREYISYLKNTFKLNPLAVNSHTGSDFYSYEQNRAFIEQARKLSNDYGIPIYHETHRGRFSYSMPETIKYLEKNDALNLTLDISHWMVVHESLLDNRADLLDKVIHKSRHIHARVGFEEGPQVNDPTAPEWEIALKRHLAIWEAVIQKNWEEKKTITITTEFGPPNYMPTEPITRRPLSSQWEANVFIMKTLKDKIKNMR
;
A
#
# COMPACT_ATOMS: atom_id res chain seq x y z
N MET A 1 -7.34 -14.34 2.77
CA MET A 1 -6.75 -13.20 2.04
C MET A 1 -7.87 -12.34 1.50
N LEU A 2 -7.68 -11.04 1.42
CA LEU A 2 -8.69 -10.08 0.96
C LEU A 2 -8.06 -9.09 -0.02
N PHE A 3 -8.79 -8.73 -1.07
CA PHE A 3 -8.36 -7.76 -2.08
C PHE A 3 -9.08 -6.42 -1.94
N PHE A 4 -8.33 -5.34 -2.11
CA PHE A 4 -8.78 -3.97 -2.02
C PHE A 4 -8.43 -3.22 -3.30
N GLN A 5 -9.28 -2.26 -3.66
CA GLN A 5 -9.04 -1.34 -4.75
C GLN A 5 -8.74 0.05 -4.19
N THR A 6 -7.82 0.79 -4.81
CA THR A 6 -7.58 2.20 -4.52
C THR A 6 -8.47 3.11 -5.36
N ASP A 7 -8.90 4.23 -4.80
CA ASP A 7 -9.61 5.28 -5.54
C ASP A 7 -8.65 6.25 -6.25
N TRP A 8 -7.34 6.06 -6.06
CA TRP A 8 -6.34 6.91 -6.68
C TRP A 8 -6.44 6.81 -8.20
N GLY A 9 -6.72 7.93 -8.87
CA GLY A 9 -6.93 7.98 -10.32
C GLY A 9 -8.33 7.59 -10.80
N PHE A 10 -9.24 7.23 -9.90
CA PHE A 10 -10.63 7.01 -10.26
C PHE A 10 -11.35 8.34 -10.53
N GLU A 11 -11.88 8.50 -11.74
CA GLU A 11 -12.71 9.64 -12.12
C GLU A 11 -14.17 9.34 -11.78
N GLY A 12 -14.67 9.95 -10.70
CA GLY A 12 -16.07 9.86 -10.31
C GLY A 12 -16.30 10.04 -8.81
N GLU A 13 -17.57 9.89 -8.40
CA GLU A 13 -17.95 9.98 -7.00
C GLU A 13 -17.51 8.75 -6.19
N LYS A 14 -17.29 8.93 -4.89
CA LYS A 14 -16.81 7.88 -3.99
C LYS A 14 -17.75 6.67 -3.95
N ILE A 15 -19.05 6.89 -4.01
CA ILE A 15 -20.04 5.80 -3.99
C ILE A 15 -19.96 4.98 -5.29
N ALA A 16 -19.83 5.64 -6.45
CA ALA A 16 -19.65 4.97 -7.74
C ALA A 16 -18.36 4.15 -7.76
N PHE A 17 -17.28 4.66 -7.15
CA PHE A 17 -16.04 3.91 -6.96
C PHE A 17 -16.25 2.62 -6.16
N ILE A 18 -16.89 2.71 -5.00
CA ILE A 18 -17.18 1.56 -4.12
C ILE A 18 -18.03 0.52 -4.86
N GLU A 19 -19.07 0.96 -5.57
CA GLU A 19 -19.91 0.08 -6.38
C GLU A 19 -19.12 -0.63 -7.49
N LYS A 20 -18.28 0.11 -8.23
CA LYS A 20 -17.46 -0.46 -9.30
C LYS A 20 -16.41 -1.44 -8.76
N ALA A 21 -15.80 -1.13 -7.61
CA ALA A 21 -14.86 -2.02 -6.93
C ALA A 21 -15.56 -3.33 -6.52
N LYS A 22 -16.76 -3.26 -5.94
CA LYS A 22 -17.57 -4.44 -5.62
C LYS A 22 -17.87 -5.27 -6.87
N ALA A 23 -18.37 -4.63 -7.93
CA ALA A 23 -18.72 -5.27 -9.19
C ALA A 23 -17.51 -5.94 -9.87
N SER A 24 -16.31 -5.37 -9.69
CA SER A 24 -15.06 -5.93 -10.22
C SER A 24 -14.52 -7.12 -9.39
N GLY A 25 -15.12 -7.40 -8.22
CA GLY A 25 -14.80 -8.56 -7.39
C GLY A 25 -13.83 -8.28 -6.24
N TYR A 26 -13.64 -7.03 -5.83
CA TYR A 26 -12.86 -6.68 -4.64
C TYR A 26 -13.65 -6.92 -3.34
N ASP A 27 -12.94 -7.24 -2.26
CA ASP A 27 -13.50 -7.44 -0.92
C ASP A 27 -13.68 -6.12 -0.16
N GLY A 28 -12.96 -5.08 -0.58
CA GLY A 28 -12.94 -3.79 0.07
C GLY A 28 -12.29 -2.70 -0.78
N ILE A 29 -12.14 -1.53 -0.18
CA ILE A 29 -11.40 -0.41 -0.73
C ILE A 29 -10.27 0.03 0.21
N GLU A 30 -9.20 0.55 -0.37
CA GLU A 30 -8.20 1.30 0.37
C GLU A 30 -8.18 2.74 -0.13
N VAL A 31 -8.45 3.69 0.77
CA VAL A 31 -8.54 5.11 0.41
C VAL A 31 -7.95 5.97 1.51
N TRP A 32 -7.56 7.20 1.19
CA TRP A 32 -7.19 8.18 2.21
C TRP A 32 -8.32 8.37 3.22
N ALA A 33 -7.98 8.33 4.51
CA ALA A 33 -8.97 8.51 5.58
C ALA A 33 -9.64 9.88 5.44
N PRO A 34 -10.98 9.95 5.25
CA PRO A 34 -11.68 11.21 5.09
C PRO A 34 -11.56 12.04 6.37
N ARG A 35 -11.13 13.30 6.23
CA ARG A 35 -11.09 14.26 7.34
C ARG A 35 -12.45 14.88 7.63
N ASP A 36 -13.29 15.00 6.60
CA ASP A 36 -14.62 15.58 6.69
C ASP A 36 -15.64 14.58 7.28
N PRO A 37 -16.41 14.95 8.33
CA PRO A 37 -17.40 14.07 8.93
C PRO A 37 -18.55 13.66 8.01
N SER A 38 -18.90 14.46 7.01
CA SER A 38 -19.95 14.10 6.05
C SER A 38 -19.47 12.99 5.10
N GLN A 39 -18.23 13.11 4.61
CA GLN A 39 -17.58 12.06 3.81
C GLN A 39 -17.38 10.77 4.61
N GLN A 40 -17.03 10.86 5.90
CA GLN A 40 -16.95 9.69 6.78
C GLN A 40 -18.27 8.91 6.84
N LYS A 41 -19.40 9.63 7.00
CA LYS A 41 -20.74 9.02 7.03
C LYS A 41 -21.12 8.42 5.68
N GLU A 42 -20.83 9.13 4.59
CA GLU A 42 -21.10 8.67 3.23
C GLU A 42 -20.36 7.37 2.92
N ILE A 43 -19.04 7.34 3.16
CA ILE A 43 -18.21 6.14 2.97
C ILE A 43 -18.69 4.99 3.85
N SER A 44 -18.98 5.24 5.13
CA SER A 44 -19.47 4.20 6.05
C SER A 44 -20.81 3.61 5.59
N ALA A 45 -21.74 4.45 5.14
CA ALA A 45 -23.03 4.00 4.62
C ALA A 45 -22.86 3.17 3.33
N ALA A 46 -22.00 3.60 2.41
CA ALA A 46 -21.70 2.87 1.18
C ALA A 46 -21.04 1.51 1.45
N LEU A 47 -20.03 1.46 2.32
CA LEU A 47 -19.37 0.21 2.73
C LEU A 47 -20.38 -0.80 3.30
N LYS A 48 -21.32 -0.34 4.14
CA LYS A 48 -22.39 -1.18 4.68
C LYS A 48 -23.35 -1.66 3.58
N LYS A 49 -23.78 -0.76 2.68
CA LYS A 49 -24.70 -1.07 1.57
C LYS A 49 -24.14 -2.16 0.64
N TYR A 50 -22.86 -2.06 0.26
CA TYR A 50 -22.22 -2.99 -0.68
C TYR A 50 -21.50 -4.16 0.02
N ASN A 51 -21.59 -4.26 1.35
CA ASN A 51 -20.88 -5.24 2.17
C ASN A 51 -19.38 -5.31 1.80
N MET A 52 -18.71 -4.18 1.95
CA MET A 52 -17.29 -3.99 1.64
C MET A 52 -16.50 -3.62 2.89
N LYS A 53 -15.24 -4.05 2.93
CA LYS A 53 -14.28 -3.68 3.98
C LYS A 53 -13.52 -2.42 3.58
N VAL A 54 -12.86 -1.79 4.55
CA VAL A 54 -12.01 -0.64 4.30
C VAL A 54 -10.66 -0.77 5.01
N ILE A 55 -9.60 -0.45 4.27
CA ILE A 55 -8.31 -0.05 4.81
C ILE A 55 -8.22 1.45 4.61
N PHE A 56 -7.79 2.20 5.63
CA PHE A 56 -7.57 3.62 5.46
C PHE A 56 -6.09 3.92 5.32
N LEU A 57 -5.76 4.75 4.33
CA LEU A 57 -4.45 5.35 4.18
C LEU A 57 -4.37 6.63 5.02
N CYS A 58 -3.30 6.75 5.81
CA CYS A 58 -2.95 7.94 6.58
C CYS A 58 -1.50 8.30 6.33
N GLY A 59 -1.09 9.52 6.69
CA GLY A 59 0.32 9.89 6.58
C GLY A 59 0.68 11.12 7.40
N SER A 60 1.97 11.27 7.65
CA SER A 60 2.57 12.51 8.16
C SER A 60 2.66 13.55 7.06
N ASN A 61 2.73 14.81 7.48
CA ASN A 61 2.88 15.95 6.59
C ASN A 61 4.32 16.50 6.66
N PRO A 62 5.23 16.06 5.76
CA PRO A 62 6.64 16.44 5.83
C PRO A 62 6.90 17.91 5.50
N ASN A 63 5.88 18.64 5.00
CA ASN A 63 5.97 20.06 4.70
C ASN A 63 5.79 20.95 5.96
N LEU A 64 5.43 20.37 7.10
CA LEU A 64 5.33 21.07 8.37
C LEU A 64 6.62 20.90 9.19
N PRO A 65 6.91 21.83 10.13
CA PRO A 65 7.92 21.60 11.15
C PRO A 65 7.66 20.26 11.88
N TYR A 66 8.73 19.53 12.19
CA TYR A 66 8.67 18.17 12.74
C TYR A 66 7.65 18.01 13.87
N GLU A 67 7.68 18.90 14.88
CA GLU A 67 6.78 18.83 16.03
C GLU A 67 5.31 19.04 15.66
N GLU A 68 5.04 19.88 14.67
CA GLU A 68 3.69 20.11 14.17
C GLU A 68 3.20 18.93 13.33
N SER A 69 4.04 18.40 12.44
CA SER A 69 3.74 17.20 11.68
C SER A 69 3.44 16.01 12.60
N LEU A 70 4.19 15.85 13.70
CA LEU A 70 3.97 14.77 14.65
C LEU A 70 2.63 14.91 15.37
N ARG A 71 2.29 16.11 15.84
CA ARG A 71 0.98 16.38 16.46
C ARG A 71 -0.17 16.15 15.49
N GLU A 72 -0.05 16.63 14.25
CA GLU A 72 -1.06 16.42 13.21
C GLU A 72 -1.25 14.93 12.92
N TYR A 73 -0.15 14.18 12.75
CA TYR A 73 -0.18 12.75 12.50
C TYR A 73 -0.89 11.96 13.61
N ILE A 74 -0.59 12.26 14.88
CA ILE A 74 -1.25 11.62 16.03
C ILE A 74 -2.76 11.88 16.00
N SER A 75 -3.17 13.13 15.75
CA SER A 75 -4.58 13.50 15.67
C SER A 75 -5.29 12.79 14.51
N TYR A 76 -4.64 12.76 13.34
CA TYR A 76 -5.19 12.14 12.13
C TYR A 76 -5.36 10.63 12.29
N LEU A 77 -4.35 9.93 12.84
CA LEU A 77 -4.46 8.51 13.16
C LEU A 77 -5.56 8.24 14.18
N LYS A 78 -5.63 9.01 15.27
CA LYS A 78 -6.66 8.82 16.30
C LYS A 78 -8.07 8.93 15.71
N ASN A 79 -8.30 9.90 14.82
CA ASN A 79 -9.59 10.03 14.13
C ASN A 79 -9.86 8.87 13.18
N THR A 80 -8.82 8.40 12.47
CA THR A 80 -8.95 7.26 11.55
C THR A 80 -9.28 5.96 12.28
N PHE A 81 -8.62 5.68 13.42
CA PHE A 81 -8.93 4.48 14.21
C PHE A 81 -10.37 4.48 14.76
N LYS A 82 -10.94 5.65 15.07
CA LYS A 82 -12.36 5.76 15.47
C LYS A 82 -13.34 5.37 14.35
N LEU A 83 -12.91 5.41 13.09
CA LEU A 83 -13.71 4.92 11.96
C LEU A 83 -13.72 3.39 11.88
N ASN A 84 -12.99 2.70 12.76
CA ASN A 84 -12.93 1.25 12.89
C ASN A 84 -12.62 0.50 11.57
N PRO A 85 -11.56 0.88 10.82
CA PRO A 85 -11.18 0.15 9.61
C PRO A 85 -10.65 -1.24 9.93
N LEU A 86 -10.51 -2.09 8.90
CA LEU A 86 -9.86 -3.39 9.03
C LEU A 86 -8.38 -3.25 9.42
N ALA A 87 -7.71 -2.26 8.84
CA ALA A 87 -6.33 -1.88 9.11
C ALA A 87 -6.10 -0.42 8.69
N VAL A 88 -4.97 0.15 9.13
CA VAL A 88 -4.45 1.42 8.63
C VAL A 88 -3.17 1.16 7.84
N ASN A 89 -3.10 1.63 6.61
CA ASN A 89 -1.85 1.79 5.89
C ASN A 89 -1.30 3.19 6.16
N SER A 90 0.00 3.33 6.40
CA SER A 90 0.59 4.59 6.84
C SER A 90 1.82 5.00 6.04
N HIS A 91 1.69 6.16 5.40
CA HIS A 91 2.77 7.00 4.88
C HIS A 91 3.47 7.72 6.02
N THR A 92 4.37 7.01 6.69
CA THR A 92 4.95 7.46 7.98
C THR A 92 6.24 8.27 7.81
N GLY A 93 6.36 9.34 8.59
CA GLY A 93 7.58 10.12 8.67
C GLY A 93 8.00 10.76 7.33
N SER A 94 9.31 10.90 7.16
CA SER A 94 9.95 11.53 6.01
C SER A 94 11.32 10.90 5.79
N ASP A 95 11.77 10.82 4.55
CA ASP A 95 13.15 10.49 4.17
C ASP A 95 14.16 11.55 4.62
N PHE A 96 13.71 12.79 4.88
CA PHE A 96 14.55 13.89 5.40
C PHE A 96 14.64 13.97 6.93
N TYR A 97 13.94 13.11 7.67
CA TYR A 97 13.98 13.11 9.14
C TYR A 97 15.07 12.20 9.68
N SER A 98 15.59 12.52 10.87
CA SER A 98 16.53 11.64 11.57
C SER A 98 15.87 10.30 11.94
N TYR A 99 16.69 9.31 12.28
CA TYR A 99 16.19 8.03 12.79
C TYR A 99 15.26 8.22 13.99
N GLU A 100 15.66 9.03 14.97
CA GLU A 100 14.90 9.32 16.19
C GLU A 100 13.57 10.01 15.88
N GLN A 101 13.59 10.97 14.95
CA GLN A 101 12.38 11.67 14.51
C GLN A 101 11.39 10.69 13.85
N ASN A 102 11.84 9.87 12.89
CA ASN A 102 10.99 8.86 12.26
C ASN A 102 10.50 7.80 13.26
N ARG A 103 11.34 7.40 14.22
CA ARG A 103 10.95 6.50 15.31
C ARG A 103 9.83 7.06 16.17
N ALA A 104 9.78 8.37 16.40
CA ALA A 104 8.68 8.98 17.16
C ALA A 104 7.32 8.78 16.47
N PHE A 105 7.25 8.94 15.15
CA PHE A 105 6.02 8.66 14.40
C PHE A 105 5.60 7.18 14.49
N ILE A 106 6.55 6.26 14.30
CA ILE A 106 6.30 4.82 14.36
C ILE A 106 5.80 4.41 15.75
N GLU A 107 6.40 4.96 16.81
CA GLU A 107 6.04 4.63 18.19
C GLU A 107 4.66 5.15 18.57
N GLN A 108 4.30 6.37 18.16
CA GLN A 108 2.95 6.90 18.39
C GLN A 108 1.89 6.12 17.62
N ALA A 109 2.18 5.72 16.39
CA ALA A 109 1.31 4.85 15.60
C ALA A 109 1.10 3.49 16.28
N ARG A 110 2.17 2.87 16.78
CA ARG A 110 2.11 1.61 17.51
C ARG A 110 1.24 1.72 18.77
N LYS A 111 1.42 2.79 19.55
CA LYS A 111 0.62 3.03 20.75
C LYS A 111 -0.87 3.13 20.42
N LEU A 112 -1.24 3.96 19.44
CA LEU A 112 -2.63 4.10 19.02
C LEU A 112 -3.21 2.80 18.44
N SER A 113 -2.43 2.06 17.64
CA SER A 113 -2.83 0.75 17.13
C SER A 113 -3.18 -0.22 18.26
N ASN A 114 -2.37 -0.26 19.32
CA ASN A 114 -2.65 -1.07 20.52
C ASN A 114 -3.88 -0.58 21.30
N ASP A 115 -4.01 0.74 21.50
CA ASP A 115 -5.13 1.33 22.25
C ASP A 115 -6.49 1.04 21.57
N TYR A 116 -6.53 1.00 20.24
CA TYR A 116 -7.74 0.76 19.46
C TYR A 116 -7.93 -0.71 19.03
N GLY A 117 -6.90 -1.55 19.17
CA GLY A 117 -6.94 -2.95 18.73
C GLY A 117 -7.01 -3.12 17.20
N ILE A 118 -6.60 -2.11 16.43
CA ILE A 118 -6.64 -2.11 14.96
C ILE A 118 -5.20 -2.07 14.44
N PRO A 119 -4.79 -2.99 13.55
CA PRO A 119 -3.42 -3.02 13.06
C PRO A 119 -3.08 -1.81 12.19
N ILE A 120 -1.85 -1.32 12.34
CA ILE A 120 -1.24 -0.35 11.43
C ILE A 120 -0.03 -0.98 10.73
N TYR A 121 0.08 -0.72 9.43
CA TYR A 121 1.17 -1.14 8.57
C TYR A 121 1.81 0.09 7.95
N HIS A 122 3.15 0.10 7.89
CA HIS A 122 3.90 1.24 7.38
C HIS A 122 4.36 0.96 5.95
N GLU A 123 3.96 1.80 5.00
CA GLU A 123 4.25 1.59 3.59
C GLU A 123 5.73 1.76 3.27
N THR A 124 6.28 0.87 2.44
CA THR A 124 7.58 1.06 1.81
C THR A 124 7.44 2.09 0.69
N HIS A 125 7.84 3.34 0.95
CA HIS A 125 7.57 4.46 0.04
C HIS A 125 8.78 5.38 -0.06
N ARG A 126 9.13 5.77 -1.30
CA ARG A 126 10.37 6.51 -1.63
C ARG A 126 10.52 7.90 -1.02
N GLY A 127 9.44 8.49 -0.52
CA GLY A 127 9.44 9.79 0.20
C GLY A 127 9.13 9.69 1.70
N ARG A 128 9.35 8.52 2.31
CA ARG A 128 9.05 8.22 3.72
C ARG A 128 10.29 7.64 4.41
N PHE A 129 10.21 7.37 5.71
CA PHE A 129 11.33 6.76 6.46
C PHE A 129 11.83 5.45 5.83
N SER A 130 10.96 4.78 5.08
CA SER A 130 11.15 3.49 4.42
C SER A 130 11.64 3.62 2.98
N TYR A 131 12.27 4.72 2.59
CA TYR A 131 12.61 5.02 1.18
C TYR A 131 13.52 3.98 0.52
N SER A 132 14.36 3.27 1.28
CA SER A 132 15.23 2.21 0.78
C SER A 132 15.18 0.95 1.65
N MET A 133 15.35 -0.21 1.02
CA MET A 133 15.43 -1.51 1.71
C MET A 133 16.49 -1.54 2.84
N PRO A 134 17.77 -1.17 2.62
CA PRO A 134 18.77 -1.26 3.68
C PRO A 134 18.47 -0.31 4.85
N GLU A 135 17.96 0.89 4.57
CA GLU A 135 17.57 1.84 5.63
C GLU A 135 16.40 1.29 6.43
N THR A 136 15.37 0.78 5.76
CA THR A 136 14.19 0.20 6.41
C THR A 136 14.55 -0.97 7.32
N ILE A 137 15.49 -1.83 6.92
CA ILE A 137 15.94 -2.98 7.72
C ILE A 137 16.49 -2.53 9.09
N LYS A 138 17.16 -1.38 9.18
CA LYS A 138 17.63 -0.82 10.46
C LYS A 138 16.48 -0.57 11.45
N TYR A 139 15.32 -0.17 10.94
CA TYR A 139 14.10 0.02 11.75
C TYR A 139 13.46 -1.32 12.13
N LEU A 140 13.46 -2.29 11.22
CA LEU A 140 12.88 -3.62 11.45
C LEU A 140 13.66 -4.40 12.52
N GLU A 141 15.00 -4.31 12.50
CA GLU A 141 15.88 -4.99 13.46
C GLU A 141 15.77 -4.39 14.88
N LYS A 142 15.44 -3.10 14.98
CA LYS A 142 15.31 -2.39 16.26
C LYS A 142 13.87 -2.33 16.79
N ASN A 143 12.87 -2.78 16.01
CA ASN A 143 11.47 -2.78 16.42
C ASN A 143 10.73 -3.99 15.89
N ASP A 144 10.60 -4.99 16.75
CA ASP A 144 9.95 -6.24 16.35
C ASP A 144 8.46 -6.12 16.02
N ALA A 145 7.79 -5.10 16.58
CA ALA A 145 6.38 -4.84 16.35
C ALA A 145 6.11 -4.05 15.05
N LEU A 146 7.16 -3.57 14.35
CA LEU A 146 7.01 -2.85 13.09
C LEU A 146 6.55 -3.82 12.00
N ASN A 147 5.38 -3.55 11.42
CA ASN A 147 4.84 -4.29 10.29
C ASN A 147 4.73 -3.38 9.07
N LEU A 148 4.93 -3.96 7.88
CA LEU A 148 4.99 -3.22 6.62
C LEU A 148 3.74 -3.45 5.76
N THR A 149 3.35 -2.38 5.06
CA THR A 149 2.69 -2.48 3.74
C THR A 149 3.82 -2.54 2.72
N LEU A 150 3.97 -3.66 2.05
CA LEU A 150 5.01 -3.82 1.04
C LEU A 150 4.49 -3.35 -0.31
N ASP A 151 4.91 -2.14 -0.71
CA ASP A 151 5.02 -1.75 -2.11
C ASP A 151 6.49 -1.86 -2.53
N ILE A 152 6.85 -3.01 -3.10
CA ILE A 152 8.22 -3.28 -3.52
C ILE A 152 8.65 -2.42 -4.72
N SER A 153 7.69 -1.90 -5.51
CA SER A 153 7.97 -1.10 -6.71
C SER A 153 8.75 0.18 -6.39
N HIS A 154 8.52 0.75 -5.20
CA HIS A 154 9.27 1.91 -4.72
C HIS A 154 10.76 1.62 -4.54
N TRP A 155 11.12 0.41 -4.13
CA TRP A 155 12.53 0.05 -3.93
C TRP A 155 13.20 -0.41 -5.22
N MET A 156 12.47 -0.96 -6.17
CA MET A 156 13.05 -1.31 -7.47
C MET A 156 13.58 -0.08 -8.20
N VAL A 157 12.80 1.00 -8.22
CA VAL A 157 13.25 2.28 -8.79
C VAL A 157 14.36 2.95 -7.99
N VAL A 158 14.34 2.87 -6.65
CA VAL A 158 15.39 3.46 -5.80
C VAL A 158 16.74 2.73 -5.96
N HIS A 159 16.70 1.43 -6.26
CA HIS A 159 17.88 0.58 -6.38
C HIS A 159 18.23 0.22 -7.82
N GLU A 160 17.58 0.84 -8.82
CA GLU A 160 17.79 0.58 -10.25
C GLU A 160 17.87 -0.91 -10.58
N SER A 161 16.99 -1.72 -9.96
CA SER A 161 17.06 -3.19 -10.07
C SER A 161 15.74 -3.87 -9.69
N LEU A 162 15.54 -5.08 -10.20
CA LEU A 162 14.47 -5.99 -9.76
C LEU A 162 14.80 -6.69 -8.42
N LEU A 163 15.83 -6.21 -7.71
CA LEU A 163 16.29 -6.71 -6.42
C LEU A 163 16.70 -8.19 -6.46
N ASP A 164 17.21 -8.63 -7.62
CA ASP A 164 17.82 -9.95 -7.75
C ASP A 164 19.08 -10.06 -6.90
N ASN A 165 19.40 -11.27 -6.42
CA ASN A 165 20.54 -11.52 -5.55
C ASN A 165 20.55 -10.71 -4.23
N ARG A 166 19.36 -10.44 -3.68
CA ARG A 166 19.16 -9.79 -2.37
C ARG A 166 18.24 -10.59 -1.46
N ALA A 167 18.23 -11.92 -1.60
CA ALA A 167 17.31 -12.80 -0.88
C ALA A 167 17.42 -12.64 0.64
N ASP A 168 18.64 -12.52 1.17
CA ASP A 168 18.93 -12.32 2.60
C ASP A 168 18.26 -11.07 3.19
N LEU A 169 18.28 -9.95 2.45
CA LEU A 169 17.63 -8.70 2.86
C LEU A 169 16.12 -8.75 2.62
N LEU A 170 15.71 -9.32 1.50
CA LEU A 170 14.31 -9.45 1.12
C LEU A 170 13.53 -10.34 2.10
N ASP A 171 14.14 -11.42 2.59
CA ASP A 171 13.53 -12.32 3.57
C ASP A 171 13.17 -11.59 4.87
N LYS A 172 14.03 -10.67 5.34
CA LYS A 172 13.75 -9.83 6.53
C LYS A 172 12.50 -8.97 6.31
N VAL A 173 12.35 -8.41 5.12
CA VAL A 173 11.21 -7.54 4.74
C VAL A 173 9.95 -8.38 4.58
N ILE A 174 10.02 -9.50 3.88
CA ILE A 174 8.92 -10.46 3.72
C ILE A 174 8.40 -10.88 5.09
N HIS A 175 9.32 -11.18 6.03
CA HIS A 175 8.97 -11.56 7.39
C HIS A 175 8.18 -10.47 8.16
N LYS A 176 8.39 -9.19 7.86
CA LYS A 176 7.68 -8.08 8.52
C LYS A 176 6.49 -7.55 7.71
N SER A 177 6.23 -8.07 6.51
CA SER A 177 5.14 -7.62 5.63
C SER A 177 3.80 -8.28 6.00
N ARG A 178 2.74 -7.47 6.12
CA ARG A 178 1.37 -7.88 6.50
C ARG A 178 0.29 -7.39 5.55
N HIS A 179 0.63 -6.45 4.70
CA HIS A 179 -0.20 -5.92 3.64
C HIS A 179 0.66 -5.71 2.39
N ILE A 180 0.08 -5.83 1.21
CA ILE A 180 0.77 -5.66 -0.08
C ILE A 180 0.07 -4.58 -0.87
N HIS A 181 0.85 -3.67 -1.43
CA HIS A 181 0.44 -2.82 -2.54
C HIS A 181 1.00 -3.42 -3.82
N ALA A 182 0.10 -3.96 -4.64
CA ALA A 182 0.40 -4.83 -5.76
C ALA A 182 0.44 -4.04 -7.07
N ARG A 183 1.37 -3.10 -7.17
CA ARG A 183 1.74 -2.42 -8.42
C ARG A 183 3.03 -3.02 -8.96
N VAL A 184 3.10 -3.21 -10.29
CA VAL A 184 4.32 -3.69 -10.94
C VAL A 184 5.15 -2.49 -11.37
N GLY A 185 6.32 -2.33 -10.77
CA GLY A 185 7.37 -1.42 -11.23
C GLY A 185 8.47 -2.13 -12.01
N PHE A 186 9.55 -1.41 -12.25
CA PHE A 186 10.78 -1.87 -12.89
C PHE A 186 11.94 -0.99 -12.42
N GLU A 187 13.14 -1.26 -12.94
CA GLU A 187 14.40 -0.63 -12.53
C GLU A 187 14.35 0.90 -12.62
N GLU A 188 13.68 1.46 -13.62
CA GLU A 188 13.65 2.92 -13.87
C GLU A 188 12.31 3.56 -13.50
N GLY A 189 11.37 2.82 -12.91
CA GLY A 189 10.06 3.37 -12.60
C GLY A 189 9.22 2.53 -11.63
N PRO A 190 8.41 3.16 -10.77
CA PRO A 190 7.55 2.45 -9.82
C PRO A 190 6.33 1.78 -10.49
N GLN A 191 6.15 1.97 -11.80
CA GLN A 191 4.99 1.50 -12.54
C GLN A 191 5.32 1.22 -14.00
N VAL A 192 4.96 0.03 -14.48
CA VAL A 192 4.95 -0.29 -15.91
C VAL A 192 3.73 0.34 -16.60
N ASN A 193 3.81 0.61 -17.91
CA ASN A 193 2.65 1.15 -18.65
C ASN A 193 1.49 0.15 -18.66
N ASP A 194 1.74 -1.12 -18.91
CA ASP A 194 0.69 -2.15 -18.94
C ASP A 194 1.26 -3.48 -18.43
N PRO A 195 0.77 -4.05 -17.32
CA PRO A 195 1.29 -5.29 -16.77
C PRO A 195 1.01 -6.52 -17.65
N THR A 196 0.20 -6.41 -18.70
CA THR A 196 -0.06 -7.48 -19.67
C THR A 196 0.92 -7.50 -20.83
N ALA A 197 1.70 -6.43 -21.01
CA ALA A 197 2.61 -6.32 -22.14
C ALA A 197 3.83 -7.26 -21.97
N PRO A 198 4.25 -7.97 -23.03
CA PRO A 198 5.28 -9.02 -22.96
C PRO A 198 6.65 -8.50 -22.51
N GLU A 199 6.99 -7.23 -22.80
CA GLU A 199 8.22 -6.61 -22.34
C GLU A 199 8.32 -6.52 -20.81
N TRP A 200 7.20 -6.58 -20.08
CA TRP A 200 7.15 -6.55 -18.62
C TRP A 200 7.03 -7.93 -17.99
N GLU A 201 7.12 -9.02 -18.76
CA GLU A 201 6.97 -10.37 -18.24
C GLU A 201 7.96 -10.67 -17.10
N ILE A 202 9.21 -10.21 -17.22
CA ILE A 202 10.25 -10.41 -16.19
C ILE A 202 9.88 -9.64 -14.91
N ALA A 203 9.54 -8.36 -15.03
CA ALA A 203 9.15 -7.53 -13.90
C ALA A 203 7.89 -8.06 -13.20
N LEU A 204 6.86 -8.45 -13.97
CA LEU A 204 5.64 -9.06 -13.45
C LEU A 204 5.94 -10.36 -12.70
N LYS A 205 6.72 -11.28 -13.29
CA LYS A 205 7.11 -12.54 -12.64
C LYS A 205 7.85 -12.29 -11.33
N ARG A 206 8.76 -11.31 -11.30
CA ARG A 206 9.48 -10.94 -10.09
C ARG A 206 8.53 -10.46 -9.00
N HIS A 207 7.65 -9.52 -9.30
CA HIS A 207 6.67 -9.01 -8.33
C HIS A 207 5.77 -10.13 -7.80
N LEU A 208 5.25 -10.98 -8.69
CA LEU A 208 4.42 -12.13 -8.32
C LEU A 208 5.17 -13.07 -7.36
N ALA A 209 6.44 -13.40 -7.63
CA ALA A 209 7.23 -14.26 -6.75
C ALA A 209 7.42 -13.64 -5.34
N ILE A 210 7.66 -12.33 -5.27
CA ILE A 210 7.80 -11.62 -3.98
C ILE A 210 6.47 -11.62 -3.22
N TRP A 211 5.37 -11.30 -3.90
CA TRP A 211 4.04 -11.28 -3.29
C TRP A 211 3.61 -12.68 -2.83
N GLU A 212 3.88 -13.72 -3.61
CA GLU A 212 3.65 -15.12 -3.23
C GLU A 212 4.39 -15.50 -1.95
N ALA A 213 5.65 -15.09 -1.81
CA ALA A 213 6.43 -15.34 -0.58
C ALA A 213 5.80 -14.66 0.64
N VAL A 214 5.34 -13.40 0.51
CA VAL A 214 4.60 -12.70 1.60
C VAL A 214 3.30 -13.42 1.93
N ILE A 215 2.54 -13.85 0.92
CA ILE A 215 1.27 -14.54 1.09
C ILE A 215 1.46 -15.87 1.82
N GLN A 216 2.40 -16.70 1.35
CA GLN A 216 2.71 -18.00 1.93
C GLN A 216 3.13 -17.87 3.40
N LYS A 217 4.09 -16.98 3.68
CA LYS A 217 4.53 -16.72 5.05
C LYS A 217 3.37 -16.30 5.96
N ASN A 218 2.45 -15.46 5.49
CA ASN A 218 1.32 -15.04 6.33
C ASN A 218 0.32 -16.19 6.56
N TRP A 219 0.13 -17.10 5.60
CA TRP A 219 -0.68 -18.31 5.80
C TRP A 219 -0.06 -19.29 6.79
N GLU A 220 1.26 -19.50 6.73
CA GLU A 220 2.00 -20.32 7.70
C GLU A 220 1.84 -19.76 9.14
N GLU A 221 1.80 -18.44 9.27
CA GLU A 221 1.51 -17.75 10.54
C GLU A 221 0.01 -17.70 10.90
N LYS A 222 -0.85 -18.34 10.10
CA LYS A 222 -2.33 -18.32 10.25
C LYS A 222 -2.92 -16.91 10.29
N LYS A 223 -2.27 -15.95 9.61
CA LYS A 223 -2.70 -14.56 9.50
C LYS A 223 -3.48 -14.33 8.20
N THR A 224 -4.46 -13.44 8.27
CA THR A 224 -5.12 -12.94 7.06
C THR A 224 -4.23 -11.88 6.42
N ILE A 225 -3.76 -12.14 5.20
CA ILE A 225 -3.06 -11.18 4.35
C ILE A 225 -4.06 -10.35 3.52
N THR A 226 -3.81 -9.05 3.41
CA THR A 226 -4.58 -8.11 2.59
C THR A 226 -3.73 -7.59 1.44
N ILE A 227 -4.34 -7.33 0.28
CA ILE A 227 -3.64 -6.87 -0.92
C ILE A 227 -4.45 -5.75 -1.57
N THR A 228 -3.82 -4.62 -1.86
CA THR A 228 -4.41 -3.52 -2.62
C THR A 228 -3.75 -3.46 -3.99
N THR A 229 -4.52 -3.54 -5.07
CA THR A 229 -3.97 -3.29 -6.41
C THR A 229 -3.89 -1.78 -6.63
N GLU A 230 -2.68 -1.25 -6.82
CA GLU A 230 -2.42 0.19 -6.69
C GLU A 230 -1.65 0.77 -7.89
N PHE A 231 -2.00 0.38 -9.12
CA PHE A 231 -1.61 1.18 -10.29
C PHE A 231 -2.19 2.58 -10.15
N GLY A 232 -1.35 3.59 -10.37
CA GLY A 232 -1.62 5.02 -10.25
C GLY A 232 -1.96 5.71 -11.58
N PRO A 233 -2.54 6.93 -11.50
CA PRO A 233 -2.92 7.78 -12.63
C PRO A 233 -1.70 8.41 -13.33
N PRO A 234 -1.91 9.24 -14.37
CA PRO A 234 -0.85 10.03 -15.00
C PRO A 234 0.12 10.73 -14.05
N ASN A 235 1.36 10.85 -14.52
CA ASN A 235 2.63 11.05 -13.79
C ASN A 235 3.21 9.79 -13.11
N TYR A 236 2.39 8.78 -12.78
CA TYR A 236 2.88 7.42 -12.51
C TYR A 236 2.68 6.53 -13.74
N MET A 237 1.51 6.64 -14.37
CA MET A 237 1.23 6.01 -15.65
C MET A 237 1.89 6.78 -16.80
N PRO A 238 2.61 6.08 -17.70
CA PRO A 238 3.09 6.67 -18.95
C PRO A 238 1.95 7.24 -19.79
N THR A 239 2.19 8.41 -20.37
CA THR A 239 1.22 9.13 -21.20
C THR A 239 1.87 9.54 -22.52
N GLU A 240 1.03 9.75 -23.53
CA GLU A 240 1.46 10.35 -24.78
C GLU A 240 2.09 11.74 -24.54
N PRO A 241 3.19 12.08 -25.26
CA PRO A 241 3.70 13.45 -25.27
C PRO A 241 2.61 14.43 -25.70
N ILE A 242 2.61 15.62 -25.10
CA ILE A 242 1.70 16.74 -25.42
C ILE A 242 0.24 16.50 -25.01
N THR A 243 -0.43 15.45 -25.51
CA THR A 243 -1.84 15.17 -25.20
C THR A 243 -2.03 14.70 -23.75
N ARG A 244 -0.97 14.11 -23.16
CA ARG A 244 -0.98 13.47 -21.83
C ARG A 244 -2.05 12.39 -21.68
N ARG A 245 -2.50 11.82 -22.80
CA ARG A 245 -3.45 10.70 -22.80
C ARG A 245 -2.77 9.48 -22.18
N PRO A 246 -3.41 8.80 -21.20
CA PRO A 246 -2.91 7.53 -20.68
C PRO A 246 -2.68 6.50 -21.78
N LEU A 247 -1.55 5.78 -21.73
CA LEU A 247 -1.24 4.72 -22.70
C LEU A 247 -1.99 3.41 -22.42
N SER A 248 -2.59 3.26 -21.24
CA SER A 248 -3.32 2.07 -20.81
C SER A 248 -4.45 2.44 -19.84
N SER A 249 -5.29 1.45 -19.51
CA SER A 249 -6.34 1.60 -18.51
C SER A 249 -5.85 1.21 -17.12
N GLN A 250 -5.76 2.20 -16.23
CA GLN A 250 -5.37 1.99 -14.83
C GLN A 250 -6.29 0.98 -14.12
N TRP A 251 -7.59 1.08 -14.36
CA TRP A 251 -8.57 0.18 -13.77
C TRP A 251 -8.37 -1.26 -14.24
N GLU A 252 -8.12 -1.46 -15.54
CA GLU A 252 -7.90 -2.79 -16.10
C GLU A 252 -6.59 -3.40 -15.61
N ALA A 253 -5.51 -2.61 -15.47
CA ALA A 253 -4.26 -3.06 -14.87
C ALA A 253 -4.47 -3.57 -13.43
N ASN A 254 -5.20 -2.81 -12.60
CA ASN A 254 -5.54 -3.22 -11.24
C ASN A 254 -6.38 -4.51 -11.21
N VAL A 255 -7.43 -4.59 -12.05
CA VAL A 255 -8.27 -5.79 -12.15
C VAL A 255 -7.48 -7.01 -12.64
N PHE A 256 -6.56 -6.81 -13.59
CA PHE A 256 -5.67 -7.85 -14.10
C PHE A 256 -4.81 -8.43 -12.97
N ILE A 257 -4.09 -7.60 -12.20
CA ILE A 257 -3.26 -8.08 -11.10
C ILE A 257 -4.08 -8.83 -10.04
N MET A 258 -5.26 -8.30 -9.68
CA MET A 258 -6.16 -8.97 -8.73
C MET A 258 -6.54 -10.37 -9.24
N LYS A 259 -6.96 -10.50 -10.50
CA LYS A 259 -7.33 -11.79 -11.09
C LYS A 259 -6.16 -12.76 -11.17
N THR A 260 -5.00 -12.29 -11.64
CA THR A 260 -3.76 -13.07 -11.73
C THR A 260 -3.34 -13.64 -10.37
N LEU A 261 -3.37 -12.84 -9.31
CA LEU A 261 -3.08 -13.31 -7.96
C LEU A 261 -4.14 -14.31 -7.45
N LYS A 262 -5.42 -14.05 -7.68
CA LYS A 262 -6.50 -14.99 -7.32
C LYS A 262 -6.32 -16.35 -7.99
N ASP A 263 -5.94 -16.37 -9.27
CA ASP A 263 -5.78 -17.60 -10.03
C ASP A 263 -4.51 -18.37 -9.63
N LYS A 264 -3.38 -17.67 -9.42
CA LYS A 264 -2.17 -18.30 -8.87
C LYS A 264 -2.41 -18.97 -7.52
N ILE A 265 -3.20 -18.35 -6.67
CA ILE A 265 -3.51 -18.87 -5.33
C ILE A 265 -4.38 -20.13 -5.37
N LYS A 266 -5.29 -20.26 -6.34
CA LYS A 266 -6.03 -21.50 -6.54
C LYS A 266 -5.10 -22.68 -6.82
N ASN A 267 -3.93 -22.42 -7.42
CA ASN A 267 -2.94 -23.44 -7.74
C ASN A 267 -1.93 -23.69 -6.59
N MET A 268 -1.92 -22.86 -5.55
CA MET A 268 -1.06 -23.03 -4.36
C MET A 268 -1.73 -23.87 -3.26
N ARG A 269 -3.04 -24.13 -3.38
CA ARG A 269 -3.84 -24.92 -2.44
C ARG A 269 -4.20 -26.27 -3.04
#